data_AF-A0A7S2CLT8-F1
#
_entry.id   AF-A0A7S2CLT8-F1
#
_cell.length_a   1.000
_cell.length_b   1.000
_cell.length_c   1.000
_cell.angle_alpha   90.00
_cell.angle_beta   90.00
_cell.angle_gamma   90.00
#
_symmetry.space_group_name_H-M   'P 1'
#
loop_
_entity.id
_entity.type
_entity.pdbx_description
1 polymer ?
#
loop_
_entity_poly.entity_id
_entity_poly.type
_entity_poly.pdbx_seq_one_letter_code
_entity_poly.pdbx_strand_id
1 'polypeptide(L)'
;GEGGIVNSANWIEPQPGGQHLRPAGNGRLLLLWEHLHRHLNVPQDPAMPLENFLDMYPQLCLEGLQAMVPGLEAYHERLGRAASVDGGYYTVMPDGRPLVSPYGAGNAFVCGGMGTYGLMGSPAAGELAALHVLGAELPEYAGACTWPREDPLLEKPIDLLDDSG
;
A
#
# COMPACT_ATOMS: atom_id res chain seq x y z
N GLY A 1 -0.59 -2.82 -22.00
CA GLY A 1 -2.04 -3.01 -22.00
C GLY A 1 -2.31 -4.49 -22.10
N GLU A 2 -2.16 -5.19 -20.98
CA GLU A 2 -2.61 -6.55 -20.77
C GLU A 2 -3.06 -6.54 -19.31
N GLY A 3 -4.36 -6.48 -19.08
CA GLY A 3 -4.90 -6.72 -17.76
C GLY A 3 -4.48 -8.13 -17.36
N GLY A 4 -3.72 -8.25 -16.29
CA GLY A 4 -3.12 -9.50 -15.84
C GLY A 4 -4.20 -10.57 -15.72
N ILE A 5 -4.21 -11.51 -16.66
CA ILE A 5 -4.96 -12.74 -16.52
C ILE A 5 -4.26 -13.48 -15.39
N VAL A 6 -4.87 -13.48 -14.21
CA VAL A 6 -4.43 -14.32 -13.09
C VAL A 6 -4.57 -15.76 -13.59
N ASN A 7 -3.45 -16.40 -13.90
CA ASN A 7 -3.44 -17.79 -14.33
C ASN A 7 -3.96 -18.64 -13.16
N SER A 8 -5.16 -19.20 -13.31
CA SER A 8 -5.81 -20.00 -12.27
C SER A 8 -4.99 -21.24 -11.87
N ALA A 9 -4.04 -21.69 -12.70
CA ALA A 9 -3.14 -22.79 -12.36
C ALA A 9 -2.14 -22.45 -11.23
N ASN A 10 -1.80 -21.18 -11.02
CA ASN A 10 -0.87 -20.76 -9.96
C ASN A 10 -1.49 -20.79 -8.56
N TRP A 11 -2.80 -21.08 -8.43
CA TRP A 11 -3.51 -21.17 -7.15
C TRP A 11 -3.22 -22.46 -6.37
N ILE A 12 -2.56 -23.45 -7.01
CA ILE A 12 -2.14 -24.70 -6.38
C ILE A 12 -0.74 -24.57 -5.76
N GLU A 13 0.05 -23.58 -6.20
CA GLU A 13 1.37 -23.28 -5.65
C GLU A 13 1.25 -22.47 -4.34
N PRO A 14 2.28 -22.47 -3.48
CA PRO A 14 2.34 -21.59 -2.31
C PRO A 14 2.04 -20.15 -2.70
N GLN A 15 1.04 -19.56 -2.06
CA GLN A 15 0.62 -18.20 -2.34
C GLN A 15 1.64 -17.20 -1.80
N PRO A 16 1.91 -16.09 -2.51
CA PRO A 16 2.81 -15.05 -2.04
C PRO A 16 2.26 -14.40 -0.77
N GLY A 17 3.16 -13.89 0.07
CA GLY A 17 2.78 -13.21 1.31
C GLY A 17 2.06 -11.87 1.08
N GLY A 18 1.85 -11.12 2.17
CA GLY A 18 1.30 -9.76 2.13
C GLY A 18 -0.21 -9.66 2.34
N GLN A 19 -0.86 -10.74 2.79
CA GLN A 19 -2.22 -10.68 3.29
C GLN A 19 -2.24 -9.99 4.66
N HIS A 20 -3.16 -9.06 4.84
CA HIS A 20 -3.37 -8.34 6.07
C HIS A 20 -4.84 -8.39 6.46
N LEU A 21 -5.11 -8.56 7.75
CA LEU A 21 -6.46 -8.44 8.30
C LEU A 21 -6.44 -7.60 9.56
N ARG A 22 -7.53 -6.85 9.78
CA ARG A 22 -7.77 -6.20 11.08
C ARG A 22 -9.26 -6.08 11.37
N PRO A 23 -9.68 -6.28 12.63
CA PRO A 23 -10.99 -5.82 13.08
C PRO A 23 -11.11 -4.30 12.91
N ALA A 24 -12.21 -3.82 12.35
CA ALA A 24 -12.47 -2.39 12.10
C ALA A 24 -13.52 -1.77 13.03
N GLY A 25 -13.95 -2.52 14.05
CA GLY A 25 -15.06 -2.14 14.92
C GLY A 25 -16.43 -2.37 14.27
N ASN A 26 -17.51 -2.21 15.05
CA ASN A 26 -18.90 -2.35 14.57
C ASN A 26 -19.20 -3.68 13.85
N GLY A 27 -18.53 -4.77 14.25
CA GLY A 27 -18.67 -6.08 13.61
C GLY A 27 -18.07 -6.18 12.21
N ARG A 28 -17.24 -5.21 11.78
CA ARG A 28 -16.57 -5.22 10.47
C ARG A 28 -15.16 -5.79 10.57
N LEU A 29 -14.78 -6.51 9.52
CA LEU A 29 -13.44 -7.01 9.30
C LEU A 29 -12.90 -6.37 8.02
N LEU A 30 -11.70 -5.82 8.08
CA LEU A 30 -10.98 -5.32 6.91
C LEU A 30 -9.94 -6.35 6.50
N LEU A 31 -9.96 -6.70 5.23
CA LEU A 31 -9.06 -7.63 4.59
C LEU A 31 -8.36 -6.91 3.45
N LEU A 32 -7.07 -7.19 3.26
CA LEU A 32 -6.26 -6.61 2.20
C LEU A 32 -5.23 -7.64 1.74
N TRP A 33 -5.00 -7.69 0.44
CA TRP A 33 -3.87 -8.43 -0.13
C TRP A 33 -3.25 -7.61 -1.27
N GLU A 34 -2.10 -6.99 -0.99
CA GLU A 34 -1.46 -6.02 -1.88
C GLU A 34 -0.72 -6.66 -3.05
N HIS A 35 -0.23 -7.90 -2.88
CA HIS A 35 0.51 -8.63 -3.92
C HIS A 35 -0.30 -8.78 -5.23
N LEU A 36 -1.63 -8.82 -5.15
CA LEU A 36 -2.48 -8.96 -6.33
C LEU A 36 -2.45 -7.73 -7.26
N HIS A 37 -2.02 -6.57 -6.77
CA HIS A 37 -2.08 -5.31 -7.51
C HIS A 37 -0.73 -4.60 -7.63
N ARG A 38 0.33 -5.10 -6.99
CA ARG A 38 1.66 -4.46 -6.93
C ARG A 38 2.32 -4.19 -8.29
N HIS A 39 2.03 -5.02 -9.30
CA HIS A 39 2.64 -4.89 -10.63
C HIS A 39 1.91 -3.86 -11.52
N LEU A 40 0.78 -3.34 -11.05
CA LEU A 40 0.02 -2.33 -11.76
C LEU A 40 0.64 -0.97 -11.51
N ASN A 41 1.54 -0.56 -12.41
CA ASN A 41 1.91 0.85 -12.50
C ASN A 41 0.77 1.61 -13.16
N VAL A 42 0.22 2.60 -12.45
CA VAL A 42 -0.91 3.41 -12.89
C VAL A 42 -0.38 4.80 -13.25
N PRO A 43 0.09 5.02 -14.49
CA PRO A 43 0.70 6.28 -14.89
C PRO A 43 -0.32 7.42 -15.01
N GLN A 44 -1.60 7.08 -15.11
CA GLN A 44 -2.74 8.00 -15.14
C GLN A 44 -3.90 7.34 -14.40
N ASP A 45 -4.67 8.13 -13.66
CA ASP A 45 -5.87 7.66 -12.99
C ASP A 45 -6.79 6.95 -14.00
N PRO A 46 -7.20 5.70 -13.74
CA PRO A 46 -8.05 4.99 -14.67
C PRO A 46 -9.47 5.59 -14.67
N ALA A 47 -10.13 5.49 -15.82
CA ALA A 47 -11.53 5.85 -15.93
C ALA A 47 -12.38 4.90 -15.06
N MET A 48 -13.13 5.48 -14.13
CA MET A 48 -14.11 4.73 -13.32
C MET A 48 -15.26 4.21 -14.22
N PRO A 49 -15.84 3.02 -13.92
CA PRO A 49 -15.72 2.28 -12.67
C PRO A 49 -14.73 1.09 -12.72
N LEU A 50 -14.02 0.88 -11.61
CA LEU A 50 -13.11 -0.26 -11.37
C LEU A 50 -13.85 -1.56 -10.98
N GLU A 51 -15.18 -1.52 -10.89
CA GLU A 51 -16.05 -2.55 -10.29
C GLU A 51 -15.78 -3.95 -10.84
N ASN A 52 -15.55 -4.09 -12.15
CA ASN A 52 -15.32 -5.40 -12.79
C ASN A 52 -14.01 -6.09 -12.35
N PHE A 53 -13.03 -5.37 -11.78
CA PHE A 53 -11.80 -5.98 -11.26
C PHE A 53 -11.95 -6.51 -9.83
N LEU A 54 -13.02 -6.13 -9.13
CA LEU A 54 -13.13 -6.29 -7.68
C LEU A 54 -14.16 -7.34 -7.25
N ASP A 55 -14.96 -7.88 -8.17
CA ASP A 55 -16.05 -8.81 -7.84
C ASP A 55 -15.59 -10.06 -7.07
N MET A 56 -14.42 -10.61 -7.41
CA MET A 56 -13.86 -11.78 -6.72
C MET A 56 -12.87 -11.43 -5.61
N TYR A 57 -12.50 -10.16 -5.45
CA TYR A 57 -11.46 -9.74 -4.51
C TYR A 57 -11.78 -10.09 -3.03
N PRO A 58 -13.03 -9.95 -2.55
CA PRO A 58 -13.39 -10.37 -1.20
C PRO A 58 -13.20 -11.86 -0.95
N GLN A 59 -13.66 -12.70 -1.89
CA GLN A 59 -13.49 -14.14 -1.81
C GLN A 59 -12.00 -14.48 -1.77
N LEU A 60 -11.23 -13.83 -2.63
CA LEU A 60 -9.80 -14.09 -2.74
C LEU A 60 -9.03 -13.78 -1.47
N CYS A 61 -9.31 -12.63 -0.85
CA CYS A 61 -8.72 -12.28 0.43
C CYS A 61 -9.15 -13.26 1.53
N LEU A 62 -10.42 -13.68 1.53
CA LEU A 62 -10.93 -14.62 2.54
C LEU A 62 -10.28 -15.99 2.42
N GLU A 63 -10.14 -16.54 1.21
CA GLU A 63 -9.47 -17.83 0.98
C GLU A 63 -7.98 -17.75 1.32
N GLY A 64 -7.28 -16.72 0.85
CA GLY A 64 -5.85 -16.55 1.12
C GLY A 64 -5.54 -16.44 2.62
N LEU A 65 -6.44 -15.80 3.39
CA LEU A 65 -6.27 -15.62 4.84
C LEU A 65 -6.68 -16.83 5.68
N GLN A 66 -7.52 -17.73 5.18
CA GLN A 66 -7.98 -18.90 5.94
C GLN A 66 -6.85 -19.86 6.31
N ALA A 67 -5.79 -19.92 5.50
CA ALA A 67 -4.58 -20.68 5.84
C ALA A 67 -3.94 -20.21 7.16
N MET A 68 -3.97 -18.89 7.42
CA MET A 68 -3.45 -18.31 8.66
C MET A 68 -4.52 -18.22 9.77
N VAL A 69 -5.78 -18.00 9.40
CA VAL A 69 -6.90 -17.79 10.33
C VAL A 69 -8.09 -18.66 9.90
N PRO A 70 -8.11 -19.96 10.26
CA PRO A 70 -9.14 -20.90 9.81
C PRO A 70 -10.57 -20.49 10.19
N GLY A 71 -10.75 -19.77 11.31
CA GLY A 71 -12.06 -19.28 11.74
C GLY A 71 -12.72 -18.28 10.78
N LEU A 72 -12.01 -17.79 9.75
CA LEU A 72 -12.58 -16.97 8.68
C LEU A 72 -13.56 -17.73 7.78
N GLU A 73 -13.54 -19.07 7.78
CA GLU A 73 -14.52 -19.91 7.07
C GLU A 73 -15.98 -19.51 7.40
N ALA A 74 -16.25 -19.09 8.64
CA ALA A 74 -17.57 -18.64 9.09
C ALA A 74 -18.12 -17.39 8.36
N TYR A 75 -17.32 -16.75 7.51
CA TYR A 75 -17.73 -15.59 6.71
C TYR A 75 -18.08 -15.92 5.26
N HIS A 76 -17.89 -17.17 4.79
CA HIS A 76 -18.22 -17.60 3.42
C HIS A 76 -19.66 -17.25 3.03
N GLU A 77 -20.63 -17.60 3.86
CA GLU A 77 -22.05 -17.35 3.60
C GLU A 77 -22.45 -15.87 3.66
N ARG A 78 -21.53 -14.99 4.12
CA ARG A 78 -21.74 -13.54 4.22
C ARG A 78 -21.15 -12.77 3.04
N LEU A 79 -20.35 -13.42 2.19
CA LEU A 79 -19.76 -12.80 1.01
C LEU A 79 -20.84 -12.33 0.02
N GLY A 80 -20.49 -11.31 -0.78
CA GLY A 80 -21.42 -10.60 -1.66
C GLY A 80 -22.29 -9.59 -0.91
N ARG A 81 -23.26 -10.04 -0.10
CA ARG A 81 -24.27 -9.15 0.54
C ARG A 81 -23.68 -8.19 1.58
N ALA A 82 -22.62 -8.60 2.28
CA ALA A 82 -22.01 -7.84 3.36
C ALA A 82 -20.57 -7.39 3.06
N ALA A 83 -20.02 -7.76 1.90
CA ALA A 83 -18.69 -7.36 1.48
C ALA A 83 -18.76 -6.07 0.66
N SER A 84 -17.98 -5.07 1.07
CA SER A 84 -17.74 -3.85 0.28
C SER A 84 -16.26 -3.81 -0.08
N VAL A 85 -15.96 -3.59 -1.35
CA VAL A 85 -14.58 -3.35 -1.81
C VAL A 85 -14.39 -1.87 -2.05
N ASP A 86 -13.27 -1.36 -1.55
CA ASP A 86 -12.79 -0.02 -1.81
C ASP A 86 -11.28 -0.10 -2.10
N GLY A 87 -10.73 0.92 -2.74
CA GLY A 87 -9.34 0.94 -3.14
C GLY A 87 -8.83 2.35 -3.44
N GLY A 88 -7.51 2.46 -3.55
CA GLY A 88 -6.84 3.71 -3.88
C GLY A 88 -5.46 3.46 -4.46
N TYR A 89 -4.81 4.54 -4.88
CA TYR A 89 -3.46 4.47 -5.43
C TYR A 89 -2.43 4.88 -4.40
N TYR A 90 -1.40 4.06 -4.25
CA TYR A 90 -0.23 4.43 -3.47
C TYR A 90 0.69 5.32 -4.29
N THR A 91 1.15 6.41 -3.68
CA THR A 91 2.26 7.20 -4.22
C THR A 91 3.55 6.74 -3.57
N VAL A 92 4.51 6.28 -4.39
CA VAL A 92 5.76 5.65 -3.93
C VAL A 92 6.93 6.32 -4.64
N MET A 93 7.97 6.66 -3.89
CA MET A 93 9.25 7.07 -4.47
C MET A 93 10.06 5.83 -4.89
N PRO A 94 10.91 5.90 -5.92
CA PRO A 94 11.69 4.74 -6.39
C PRO A 94 12.56 4.07 -5.33
N ASP A 95 12.93 4.81 -4.27
CA ASP A 95 13.74 4.32 -3.16
C ASP A 95 12.92 3.97 -1.90
N GLY A 96 11.58 4.04 -1.98
CA GLY A 96 10.67 3.75 -0.88
C GLY A 96 10.68 4.77 0.26
N ARG A 97 11.57 5.77 0.23
CA ARG A 97 11.67 6.84 1.23
C ARG A 97 10.70 7.97 0.88
N PRO A 98 10.06 8.62 1.85
CA PRO A 98 9.11 9.67 1.54
C PRO A 98 9.82 10.93 1.05
N LEU A 99 9.05 11.84 0.46
CA LEU A 99 9.46 13.21 0.16
C LEU A 99 8.64 14.14 1.07
N VAL A 100 9.30 14.73 2.05
CA VAL A 100 8.70 15.63 3.04
C VAL A 100 9.62 16.84 3.17
N SER A 101 9.69 17.64 2.10
CA SER A 101 10.63 18.75 1.99
C SER A 101 10.15 19.81 1.00
N PRO A 102 10.77 21.01 1.01
CA PRO A 102 10.63 21.95 -0.09
C PRO A 102 11.08 21.29 -1.41
N TYR A 103 10.29 21.43 -2.46
CA TYR A 103 10.61 20.88 -3.77
C TYR A 103 9.81 21.57 -4.89
N GLY A 104 10.51 21.96 -5.97
CA GLY A 104 9.90 22.62 -7.13
C GLY A 104 10.06 24.15 -7.13
N ALA A 105 9.04 24.86 -7.60
CA ALA A 105 9.05 26.32 -7.68
C ALA A 105 9.12 26.98 -6.29
N GLY A 106 9.49 28.27 -6.24
CA GLY A 106 9.70 29.00 -4.98
C GLY A 106 8.52 28.88 -4.01
N ASN A 107 8.80 28.40 -2.80
CA ASN A 107 7.85 28.10 -1.71
C ASN A 107 6.94 26.87 -1.91
N ALA A 108 7.20 26.02 -2.91
CA ALA A 108 6.50 24.74 -3.02
C ALA A 108 7.05 23.71 -2.03
N PHE A 109 6.14 22.93 -1.45
CA PHE A 109 6.43 21.87 -0.50
C PHE A 109 5.75 20.58 -0.93
N VAL A 110 6.43 19.44 -0.77
CA VAL A 110 5.86 18.13 -1.03
C VAL A 110 5.87 17.32 0.26
N CYS A 111 4.74 16.68 0.56
CA CYS A 111 4.58 15.68 1.62
C CYS A 111 3.91 14.46 1.01
N GLY A 112 4.68 13.44 0.64
CA GLY A 112 4.15 12.26 -0.04
C GLY A 112 5.18 11.16 -0.27
N GLY A 113 4.82 10.18 -1.10
CA GLY A 113 5.74 9.08 -1.44
C GLY A 113 5.87 7.99 -0.37
N MET A 114 4.96 7.95 0.61
CA MET A 114 4.99 7.01 1.74
C MET A 114 4.41 5.63 1.41
N GLY A 115 3.93 5.38 0.18
CA GLY A 115 3.42 4.07 -0.22
C GLY A 115 2.43 3.45 0.76
N THR A 116 2.72 2.20 1.13
CA THR A 116 1.90 1.33 1.99
C THR A 116 1.99 1.66 3.48
N TYR A 117 2.91 2.54 3.89
CA TYR A 117 3.09 2.92 5.30
C TYR A 117 2.59 4.34 5.61
N GLY A 118 1.90 5.00 4.68
CA GLY A 118 1.43 6.39 4.84
C GLY A 118 0.57 6.62 6.09
N LEU A 119 -0.29 5.67 6.46
CA LEU A 119 -1.09 5.78 7.68
C LEU A 119 -0.20 5.84 8.93
N MET A 120 0.82 4.98 8.99
CA MET A 120 1.76 4.86 10.11
C MET A 120 2.74 6.04 10.14
N GLY A 121 3.22 6.47 8.97
CA GLY A 121 4.17 7.58 8.82
C GLY A 121 3.55 8.97 8.93
N SER A 122 2.23 9.10 8.83
CA SER A 122 1.53 10.39 8.78
C SER A 122 1.83 11.34 9.96
N PRO A 123 1.96 10.88 11.23
CA PRO A 123 2.25 11.80 12.32
C PRO A 123 3.64 12.44 12.19
N ALA A 124 4.67 11.63 11.91
CA ALA A 124 6.04 12.10 11.73
C ALA A 124 6.20 12.97 10.48
N ALA A 125 5.49 12.62 9.39
CA ALA A 125 5.47 13.43 8.17
C ALA A 125 4.81 14.80 8.41
N GLY A 126 3.71 14.83 9.16
CA GLY A 126 3.02 16.07 9.53
C GLY A 126 3.87 16.98 10.42
N GLU A 127 4.56 16.40 11.41
CA GLU A 127 5.51 17.12 12.27
C GLU A 127 6.67 17.71 11.45
N LEU A 128 7.32 16.89 10.62
CA LEU A 128 8.43 17.34 9.77
C LEU A 128 7.98 18.44 8.79
N ALA A 129 6.79 18.30 8.19
CA ALA A 129 6.23 19.32 7.31
C ALA A 129 6.00 20.64 8.05
N ALA A 130 5.49 20.60 9.28
CA ALA A 130 5.30 21.79 10.10
C ALA A 130 6.63 22.47 10.45
N LEU A 131 7.67 21.71 10.80
CA LEU A 131 9.01 22.25 11.10
C LEU A 131 9.60 22.96 9.89
N HIS A 132 9.47 22.38 8.69
CA HIS A 132 9.90 23.04 7.45
C HIS A 132 9.14 24.35 7.20
N VAL A 133 7.82 24.36 7.34
CA VAL A 133 7.00 25.55 7.10
C VAL A 133 7.30 26.66 8.12
N LEU A 134 7.58 26.29 9.37
CA LEU A 134 7.89 27.25 10.44
C LEU A 134 9.35 27.73 10.43
N GLY A 135 10.22 27.13 9.60
CA GLY A 135 11.66 27.41 9.62
C GLY A 135 12.32 27.03 10.95
N ALA A 136 11.79 25.99 11.61
CA ALA A 136 12.29 25.50 12.88
C ALA A 136 13.50 24.58 12.70
N GLU A 137 14.12 24.18 13.81
CA GLU A 137 15.16 23.17 13.81
C GLU A 137 14.60 21.83 13.28
N LEU A 138 15.31 21.24 12.32
CA LEU A 138 14.92 19.98 11.69
C LEU A 138 15.57 18.80 12.42
N PRO A 139 14.86 17.66 12.56
CA PRO A 139 15.45 16.46 13.13
C PRO A 139 16.52 15.88 12.20
N GLU A 140 17.44 15.09 12.75
CA GLU A 140 18.55 14.46 12.01
C GLU A 140 18.09 13.68 10.77
N TYR A 141 16.93 13.01 10.86
CA TYR A 141 16.39 12.21 9.74
C TYR A 141 15.78 13.05 8.61
N ALA A 142 15.66 14.38 8.74
CA ALA A 142 15.03 15.23 7.72
C ALA A 142 15.73 15.13 6.37
N GLY A 143 17.06 14.97 6.36
CA GLY A 143 17.86 14.78 5.14
C GLY A 143 17.46 13.54 4.33
N ALA A 144 16.95 12.48 4.98
CA ALA A 144 16.46 11.30 4.29
C ALA A 144 15.15 11.54 3.53
N CYS A 145 14.46 12.65 3.80
CA CYS A 145 13.16 13.01 3.24
C CYS A 145 13.26 14.07 2.14
N THR A 146 14.46 14.50 1.72
CA THR A 146 14.67 15.52 0.68
C THR A 146 14.85 14.91 -0.71
N TRP A 147 14.75 15.74 -1.76
CA TRP A 147 15.12 15.34 -3.13
C TRP A 147 15.89 16.48 -3.84
N PRO A 148 16.98 16.21 -4.59
CA PRO A 148 17.62 14.90 -4.79
C PRO A 148 18.22 14.35 -3.49
N ARG A 149 18.35 13.02 -3.42
CA ARG A 149 18.92 12.35 -2.24
C ARG A 149 20.40 12.69 -2.12
N GLU A 150 20.83 13.12 -0.94
CA GLU A 150 22.26 13.33 -0.64
C GLU A 150 22.97 11.97 -0.49
N ASP A 151 22.30 11.03 0.17
CA ASP A 151 22.84 9.69 0.41
C ASP A 151 22.13 8.61 -0.42
N PRO A 152 22.89 7.70 -1.06
CA PRO A 152 22.33 6.52 -1.69
C PRO A 152 21.70 5.62 -0.63
N LEU A 153 20.74 4.79 -1.05
CA LEU A 153 20.28 3.70 -0.21
C LEU A 153 21.47 2.80 0.14
N LEU A 154 21.70 2.57 1.44
CA LEU A 154 22.75 1.66 1.92
C LEU A 154 22.47 0.23 1.45
N GLU A 155 21.20 -0.14 1.37
CA GLU A 155 20.73 -1.43 0.87
C GLU A 155 19.49 -1.22 -0.01
N LYS A 156 19.33 -2.05 -1.05
CA LYS A 156 18.08 -2.06 -1.82
C LYS A 156 16.94 -2.48 -0.89
N PRO A 157 15.76 -1.85 -0.97
CA PRO A 157 14.59 -2.30 -0.22
C PRO A 157 14.38 -3.79 -0.50
N ILE A 158 14.36 -4.59 0.57
CA ILE A 158 14.03 -6.01 0.47
C ILE A 158 12.56 -6.10 0.10
N ASP A 159 12.29 -6.85 -0.95
CA ASP A 159 10.94 -7.15 -1.36
C ASP A 159 10.39 -8.30 -0.52
N LEU A 160 9.84 -7.97 0.65
CA LEU A 160 9.27 -8.95 1.58
C LEU A 160 8.10 -9.76 0.98
N LEU A 161 7.60 -9.38 -0.20
CA LEU A 161 6.49 -10.05 -0.88
C LEU A 161 6.95 -10.94 -2.05
N ASP A 162 8.18 -10.74 -2.56
CA ASP A 162 8.83 -11.62 -3.56
C ASP A 162 9.94 -12.50 -2.93
N ASP A 163 10.14 -12.43 -1.61
CA ASP A 163 11.04 -13.32 -0.88
C ASP A 163 10.37 -14.70 -0.77
N SER A 164 10.44 -15.47 -1.85
CA SER A 164 10.33 -16.91 -1.79
C SER A 164 11.54 -17.40 -1.00
N GLY A 165 11.40 -17.56 0.31
CA GLY A 165 12.48 -18.06 1.16
C GLY A 165 13.20 -19.29 0.61
#